data_AF-A0A3A0DI73-F1
#
_entry.id   AF-A0A3A0DI73-F1
#
_cell.length_a   1.000
_cell.length_b   1.000
_cell.length_c   1.000
_cell.angle_alpha   90.00
_cell.angle_beta   90.00
_cell.angle_gamma   90.00
#
_symmetry.space_group_name_H-M   'P 1'
#
loop_
_entity.id
_entity.type
_entity.pdbx_description
1 polymer ?
#
loop_
_entity_poly.entity_id
_entity_poly.type
_entity_poly.pdbx_seq_one_letter_code
_entity_poly.pdbx_strand_id
1 'polypeptide(L)'
;MRSSNSAAAQDGPSRLRRSVLAVARLPLLAAAVCVGCQRQSPVGSTDPAKAPWFDPKVQIEGLSDADMRLRAASAINLGNMGAKASEALPMLEKLAASDPEPKVREKAREAAEKVRAAMGGAAASR
;
A
#
# COMPACT_ATOMS: atom_id res chain seq x y z
N MET A 1 -44.98 -11.69 22.03
CA MET A 1 -44.72 -11.45 20.59
C MET A 1 -43.36 -12.02 20.23
N ARG A 2 -43.32 -13.31 19.88
CA ARG A 2 -42.16 -13.99 19.31
C ARG A 2 -42.53 -14.27 17.86
N SER A 3 -42.00 -13.48 16.93
CA SER A 3 -42.17 -13.74 15.50
C SER A 3 -40.98 -14.56 15.00
N SER A 4 -41.26 -15.84 14.84
CA SER A 4 -40.99 -16.63 13.64
C SER A 4 -39.56 -16.68 13.09
N ASN A 5 -38.87 -17.75 13.48
CA ASN A 5 -37.97 -18.53 12.62
C ASN A 5 -38.72 -19.03 11.38
N SER A 6 -38.14 -18.89 10.19
CA SER A 6 -38.25 -19.87 9.10
C SER A 6 -37.31 -19.53 7.95
N ALA A 7 -36.48 -20.54 7.62
CA ALA A 7 -36.01 -20.93 6.29
C ALA A 7 -35.08 -19.92 5.57
N ALA A 8 -33.98 -20.31 4.93
CA ALA A 8 -33.69 -21.57 4.28
C ALA A 8 -32.18 -21.66 3.94
N ALA A 9 -31.77 -22.88 3.61
CA ALA A 9 -30.71 -23.21 2.66
C ALA A 9 -29.26 -22.89 3.06
N GLN A 10 -28.69 -23.81 3.83
CA GLN A 10 -27.34 -24.28 3.57
C GLN A 10 -27.39 -25.09 2.27
N ASP A 11 -26.63 -24.71 1.23
CA ASP A 11 -26.24 -25.66 0.18
C ASP A 11 -24.99 -25.19 -0.57
N GLY A 12 -23.91 -25.94 -0.36
CA GLY A 12 -22.91 -26.40 -1.34
C GLY A 12 -22.20 -25.41 -2.28
N PRO A 13 -20.85 -25.34 -2.25
CA PRO A 13 -20.09 -24.71 -3.34
C PRO A 13 -20.20 -25.55 -4.61
N SER A 14 -20.72 -24.94 -5.68
CA SER A 14 -20.76 -25.50 -7.03
C SER A 14 -19.34 -25.74 -7.57
N ARG A 15 -18.84 -26.95 -7.32
CA ARG A 15 -17.67 -27.54 -7.98
C ARG A 15 -18.07 -28.01 -9.39
N LEU A 16 -17.08 -28.00 -10.28
CA LEU A 16 -17.03 -28.64 -11.60
C LEU A 16 -17.89 -28.04 -12.71
N ARG A 17 -17.24 -27.22 -13.55
CA ARG A 17 -17.03 -27.62 -14.96
C ARG A 17 -15.58 -27.37 -15.35
N ARG A 18 -14.75 -28.36 -15.04
CA ARG A 18 -13.46 -28.57 -15.68
C ARG A 18 -13.73 -28.93 -17.14
N SER A 19 -13.68 -27.96 -18.04
CA SER A 19 -13.58 -28.24 -19.47
C SER A 19 -12.11 -28.51 -19.78
N VAL A 20 -11.74 -29.79 -19.73
CA VAL A 20 -10.48 -30.31 -20.25
C VAL A 20 -10.73 -30.71 -21.72
N LEU A 21 -9.69 -30.56 -22.54
CA LEU A 21 -9.54 -31.00 -23.95
C LEU A 21 -10.12 -30.08 -25.04
N ALA A 22 -9.24 -29.24 -25.59
CA ALA A 22 -8.90 -29.33 -27.01
C ALA A 22 -7.46 -28.81 -27.19
N VAL A 23 -6.49 -29.71 -27.04
CA VAL A 23 -5.09 -29.48 -27.42
C VAL A 23 -5.03 -29.46 -28.95
N ALA A 24 -5.24 -28.29 -29.55
CA ALA A 24 -4.94 -28.06 -30.96
C ALA A 24 -3.44 -27.78 -31.09
N ARG A 25 -2.73 -28.79 -31.56
CA ARG A 25 -1.33 -28.73 -32.00
C ARG A 25 -1.22 -27.86 -33.25
N LEU A 26 -0.44 -26.77 -33.24
CA LEU A 26 0.36 -26.24 -34.35
C LEU A 26 1.18 -25.00 -33.88
N PRO A 27 2.27 -24.59 -34.56
CA PRO A 27 3.66 -24.89 -34.20
C PRO A 27 4.45 -23.70 -33.60
N LEU A 28 5.63 -24.04 -33.08
CA LEU A 28 6.72 -23.20 -32.56
C LEU A 28 6.95 -21.89 -33.37
N LEU A 29 6.68 -20.73 -32.78
CA LEU A 29 7.36 -19.46 -33.08
C LEU A 29 7.17 -18.47 -31.91
N ALA A 30 8.27 -17.82 -31.54
CA ALA A 30 8.49 -17.15 -30.28
C ALA A 30 7.63 -15.89 -30.08
N ALA A 31 6.99 -15.78 -28.92
CA ALA A 31 6.70 -14.50 -28.28
C ALA A 31 6.73 -14.71 -26.76
N ALA A 32 7.89 -14.39 -26.17
CA ALA A 32 8.03 -14.22 -24.74
C ALA A 32 7.12 -13.07 -24.29
N VAL A 33 5.96 -13.39 -23.72
CA VAL A 33 5.24 -12.45 -22.85
C VAL A 33 5.52 -12.92 -21.42
N CYS A 34 6.67 -12.50 -20.92
CA CYS A 34 6.98 -12.54 -19.51
C CYS A 34 6.03 -11.60 -18.77
N VAL A 35 5.29 -12.14 -17.79
CA VAL A 35 5.02 -11.48 -16.52
C VAL A 35 4.32 -10.11 -16.63
N GLY A 36 3.09 -10.12 -17.12
CA GLY A 36 2.10 -9.13 -16.68
C GLY A 36 1.40 -9.65 -15.43
N CYS A 37 2.06 -9.60 -14.27
CA CYS A 37 1.43 -9.90 -12.98
C CYS A 37 0.12 -9.11 -12.86
N GLN A 38 -0.99 -9.83 -12.87
CA GLN A 38 -2.29 -9.34 -12.43
C GLN A 38 -2.15 -8.90 -10.97
N ARG A 39 -1.85 -7.62 -10.72
CA ARG A 39 -2.15 -7.02 -9.42
C ARG A 39 -3.61 -6.63 -9.42
N GLN A 40 -4.48 -7.63 -9.28
CA GLN A 40 -5.72 -7.40 -8.56
C GLN A 40 -5.30 -7.05 -7.14
N SER A 41 -5.22 -5.75 -6.85
CA SER A 41 -5.13 -5.29 -5.47
C SER A 41 -6.37 -5.83 -4.76
N PRO A 42 -6.22 -6.59 -3.66
CA PRO A 42 -7.38 -6.99 -2.89
C PRO A 42 -7.92 -5.72 -2.24
N VAL A 43 -8.90 -5.07 -2.87
CA VAL A 43 -9.75 -4.09 -2.18
C VAL A 43 -10.74 -4.90 -1.35
N GLY A 44 -10.22 -5.65 -0.39
CA GLY A 44 -10.96 -6.14 0.74
C GLY A 44 -11.05 -4.98 1.72
N SER A 45 -12.27 -4.50 1.95
CA SER A 45 -12.66 -3.50 2.95
C SER A 45 -11.69 -3.38 4.12
N THR A 46 -10.69 -2.51 4.02
CA THR A 46 -9.81 -2.23 5.14
C THR A 46 -10.51 -1.23 6.03
N ASP A 47 -10.89 -1.70 7.22
CA ASP A 47 -10.88 -0.82 8.38
C ASP A 47 -9.59 0.02 8.32
N PRO A 48 -9.66 1.36 8.19
CA PRO A 48 -8.47 2.20 8.07
C PRO A 48 -7.54 2.07 9.29
N ALA A 49 -8.04 1.56 10.42
CA ALA A 49 -7.23 1.22 11.59
C ALA A 49 -6.39 -0.06 11.43
N LYS A 50 -6.70 -0.91 10.44
CA LYS A 50 -5.98 -2.17 10.14
C LYS A 50 -5.31 -2.18 8.76
N ALA A 51 -5.30 -1.03 8.09
CA ALA A 51 -4.62 -0.85 6.83
C ALA A 51 -3.10 -1.05 6.99
N PRO A 52 -2.47 -2.03 6.32
CA PRO A 52 -1.02 -2.25 6.39
C PRO A 52 -0.22 -1.02 5.94
N TRP A 53 -0.80 -0.21 5.04
CA TRP A 53 -0.22 1.06 4.59
C TRP A 53 -0.33 2.20 5.63
N PHE A 54 -0.66 1.94 6.89
CA PHE A 54 -0.49 2.93 7.96
C PHE A 54 0.51 2.46 9.03
N ASP A 55 1.32 1.44 8.72
CA ASP A 55 2.48 1.05 9.50
C ASP A 55 3.70 1.91 9.11
N PRO A 56 4.46 2.50 10.06
CA PRO A 56 5.65 3.28 9.75
C PRO A 56 6.65 2.52 8.88
N LYS A 57 6.81 1.22 9.09
CA LYS A 57 7.79 0.39 8.35
C LYS A 57 7.41 0.25 6.88
N VAL A 58 6.13 -0.03 6.61
CA VAL A 58 5.62 -0.14 5.23
C VAL A 58 5.80 1.19 4.50
N GLN A 59 5.62 2.31 5.19
CA GLN A 59 5.82 3.63 4.58
C GLN A 59 7.30 3.96 4.36
N ILE A 60 8.20 3.53 5.23
CA ILE A 60 9.65 3.64 5.01
C ILE A 60 10.06 2.89 3.75
N GLU A 61 9.54 1.69 3.52
CA GLU A 61 9.78 0.92 2.30
C GLU A 61 9.26 1.67 1.05
N GLY A 62 8.07 2.27 1.15
CA GLY A 62 7.45 3.04 0.07
C GLY A 62 8.23 4.29 -0.37
N LEU A 63 9.13 4.83 0.47
CA LEU A 63 10.02 5.93 0.08
C LEU A 63 11.03 5.56 -1.02
N SER A 64 11.25 4.26 -1.25
CA SER A 64 12.18 3.77 -2.29
C SER A 64 11.45 3.18 -3.51
N ASP A 65 10.13 3.36 -3.60
CA ASP A 65 9.36 2.80 -4.71
C ASP A 65 9.72 3.46 -6.05
N ALA A 66 9.62 2.70 -7.15
CA ALA A 66 9.86 3.21 -8.49
C ALA A 66 8.82 4.27 -8.89
N ASP A 67 7.57 4.11 -8.45
CA ASP A 67 6.50 5.07 -8.72
C ASP A 67 6.64 6.30 -7.81
N MET A 68 6.88 7.46 -8.42
CA MET A 68 6.97 8.74 -7.73
C MET A 68 5.72 9.08 -6.89
N ARG A 69 4.54 8.58 -7.28
CA ARG A 69 3.29 8.77 -6.53
C ARG A 69 3.32 8.01 -5.21
N LEU A 70 3.89 6.80 -5.20
CA LEU A 70 4.03 6.00 -3.99
C LEU A 70 5.08 6.61 -3.05
N ARG A 71 6.20 7.10 -3.58
CA ARG A 71 7.19 7.83 -2.76
C ARG A 71 6.57 9.07 -2.11
N ALA A 72 5.85 9.88 -2.88
CA ALA A 72 5.18 11.07 -2.36
C ALA A 72 4.11 10.74 -1.32
N ALA A 73 3.26 9.74 -1.58
CA ALA A 73 2.24 9.28 -0.63
C ALA A 73 2.88 8.79 0.68
N SER A 74 4.00 8.09 0.58
CA SER A 74 4.72 7.57 1.75
C SER A 74 5.30 8.69 2.60
N ALA A 75 5.92 9.69 1.98
CA ALA A 75 6.40 10.88 2.68
C ALA A 75 5.26 11.60 3.41
N ILE A 76 4.11 11.80 2.76
CA ILE A 76 2.94 12.44 3.37
C ILE A 76 2.46 11.65 4.58
N ASN A 77 2.32 10.33 4.46
CA ASN A 77 1.84 9.48 5.55
C ASN A 77 2.79 9.54 6.76
N LEU A 78 4.10 9.42 6.53
CA LEU A 78 5.10 9.54 7.59
C LEU A 78 5.06 10.91 8.28
N GLY A 79 4.89 11.99 7.52
CA GLY A 79 4.68 13.33 8.08
C GLY A 79 3.44 13.42 8.97
N ASN A 80 2.34 12.80 8.56
CA ASN A 80 1.09 12.77 9.33
C ASN A 80 1.16 11.87 10.57
N MET A 81 2.08 10.89 10.60
CA MET A 81 2.35 10.07 11.78
C MET A 81 3.12 10.82 12.87
N GLY A 82 3.82 11.90 12.51
CA GLY A 82 4.58 12.74 13.45
C GLY A 82 5.71 11.97 14.13
N ALA A 83 5.83 12.11 15.46
CA ALA A 83 6.94 11.56 16.24
C ALA A 83 7.12 10.03 16.11
N LYS A 84 6.06 9.28 15.77
CA LYS A 84 6.12 7.84 15.52
C LYS A 84 6.96 7.46 14.29
N ALA A 85 7.17 8.41 13.38
CA ALA A 85 7.94 8.23 12.15
C ALA A 85 9.36 8.83 12.24
N SER A 86 9.90 9.03 13.46
CA SER A 86 11.24 9.59 13.67
C SER A 86 12.34 8.77 12.97
N GLU A 87 12.18 7.46 12.88
CA GLU A 87 13.10 6.55 12.17
C GLU A 87 13.20 6.86 10.66
N ALA A 88 12.20 7.50 10.07
CA ALA A 88 12.17 7.82 8.64
C ALA A 88 12.94 9.10 8.29
N LEU A 89 13.38 9.90 9.27
CA LEU A 89 14.03 11.20 9.04
C LEU A 89 15.21 11.14 8.06
N PRO A 90 16.18 10.20 8.18
CA PRO A 90 17.31 10.15 7.25
C PRO A 90 16.89 9.89 5.81
N MET A 91 15.85 9.07 5.61
CA MET A 91 15.33 8.76 4.28
C MET A 91 14.53 9.94 3.69
N LEU A 92 13.72 10.61 4.51
CA LEU A 92 13.01 11.83 4.09
C LEU A 92 13.99 12.94 3.69
N GLU A 93 15.07 13.12 4.42
CA GLU A 93 16.13 14.08 4.08
C GLU A 93 16.83 13.73 2.76
N LYS A 94 17.16 12.45 2.56
CA LYS A 94 17.76 11.98 1.31
C LYS A 94 16.84 12.26 0.10
N LEU A 95 15.55 11.96 0.22
CA LEU A 95 14.57 12.23 -0.83
C LEU A 95 14.44 13.75 -1.08
N ALA A 96 14.34 14.55 -0.03
CA ALA A 96 14.26 16.00 -0.15
C ALA A 96 15.46 16.60 -0.92
N ALA A 97 16.65 16.03 -0.74
CA ALA A 97 17.86 16.49 -1.41
C ALA A 97 18.01 16.01 -2.86
N SER A 98 17.61 14.77 -3.15
CA SER A 98 18.07 14.06 -4.36
C SER A 98 17.01 13.32 -5.17
N ASP A 99 15.72 13.35 -4.76
CA ASP A 99 14.68 12.70 -5.56
C ASP A 99 14.57 13.38 -6.94
N PRO A 100 14.48 12.61 -8.05
CA PRO A 100 14.34 13.18 -9.39
C PRO A 100 13.09 14.03 -9.54
N GLU A 101 11.99 13.68 -8.85
CA GLU A 101 10.71 14.36 -8.97
C GLU A 101 10.63 15.55 -8.00
N PRO A 102 10.49 16.81 -8.51
CA PRO A 102 10.37 17.99 -7.65
C PRO A 102 9.26 17.90 -6.60
N LYS A 103 8.12 17.31 -6.96
CA LYS A 103 6.99 17.14 -6.04
C LYS A 103 7.32 16.20 -4.88
N VAL A 104 8.12 15.15 -5.12
CA VAL A 104 8.55 14.24 -4.06
C VAL A 104 9.51 14.97 -3.10
N ARG A 105 10.44 15.79 -3.63
CA ARG A 105 11.36 16.58 -2.80
C ARG A 105 10.62 17.52 -1.85
N GLU A 106 9.63 18.23 -2.36
CA GLU A 106 8.79 19.14 -1.56
C GLU A 106 8.08 18.37 -0.43
N LYS A 107 7.42 17.25 -0.76
CA LYS A 107 6.67 16.45 0.23
C LYS A 107 7.57 15.80 1.27
N ALA A 108 8.76 15.36 0.87
CA ALA A 108 9.74 14.82 1.80
C ALA A 108 10.26 15.87 2.79
N ARG A 109 10.50 17.11 2.32
CA ARG A 109 10.88 18.24 3.19
C ARG A 109 9.79 18.57 4.20
N GLU A 110 8.55 18.75 3.72
CA GLU A 110 7.39 19.03 4.59
C GLU A 110 7.19 17.92 5.64
N ALA A 111 7.35 16.65 5.25
CA ALA A 111 7.23 15.52 6.14
C ALA A 111 8.32 15.54 7.23
N ALA A 112 9.58 15.78 6.87
CA ALA A 112 10.68 15.86 7.83
C ALA A 112 10.46 16.98 8.86
N GLU A 113 9.96 18.15 8.43
CA GLU A 113 9.62 19.26 9.31
C GLU A 113 8.51 18.87 10.30
N LYS A 114 7.42 18.25 9.81
CA LYS A 114 6.31 17.78 10.68
C LYS A 114 6.77 16.76 11.71
N VAL A 115 7.60 15.79 11.31
CA VAL A 115 8.14 14.77 12.22
C VAL A 115 8.98 15.42 13.32
N ARG A 116 9.90 16.33 12.95
CA ARG A 116 10.74 17.07 13.92
C ARG A 116 9.91 17.95 14.85
N ALA A 117 8.93 18.68 14.32
CA ALA A 117 8.04 19.53 15.10
C ALA A 117 7.25 18.69 16.13
N ALA A 118 6.75 17.52 15.73
CA ALA A 118 6.04 16.60 16.63
C ALA A 118 6.94 16.04 17.74
N MET A 119 8.24 15.82 17.47
CA MET A 119 9.20 15.39 18.50
C MET A 119 9.49 16.50 19.52
N GLY A 120 9.59 17.76 19.08
CA GLY A 120 9.83 18.92 19.95
C GLY A 120 8.60 19.39 20.73
N GLY A 121 7.39 19.21 20.17
CA GLY A 121 6.13 19.60 20.80
C GLY A 121 5.79 18.82 22.08
N ALA A 122 6.32 17.61 22.25
CA ALA A 122 6.17 16.83 23.48
C ALA A 122 7.02 17.37 24.66
N ALA A 123 8.06 18.17 24.37
CA ALA A 123 8.94 18.76 25.38
C ALA A 123 8.49 20.17 25.84
N ALA A 124 7.68 20.88 25.04
CA ALA A 124 7.26 22.26 25.30
C ALA A 124 5.99 22.40 26.18
N SER A 125 5.44 21.29 26.69
CA SER A 125 4.23 21.26 27.52
C SER A 125 4.52 20.96 29.01
N ARG A 126 5.73 21.23 29.51
CA ARG A 126 6.10 21.07 30.93
C ARG A 126 6.69 22.34 31.51
#